data_AF-A0A1M5G2Y3-F1
#
_entry.id   AF-A0A1M5G2Y3-F1
#
_cell.length_a   1.000
_cell.length_b   1.000
_cell.length_c   1.000
_cell.angle_alpha   90.00
_cell.angle_beta   90.00
_cell.angle_gamma   90.00
#
_symmetry.space_group_name_H-M   'P 1'
#
loop_
_entity.id
_entity.type
_entity.pdbx_description
1 polymer ?
#
loop_
_entity_poly.entity_id
_entity_poly.type
_entity_poly.pdbx_seq_one_letter_code
_entity_poly.pdbx_strand_id
1 'polypeptide(L)'
;MWSSLVAFWDANSSSIIISLLVGFVFFILGPLGLWFSGKKIRRERVRKSKEILIDLLEGMIVNQASIDEKKLRSIFRAVERDNDIDLSGDYHIDHWLGDVVLRFERSRHLSADQKQHYYEAVRKITDEMHSIVDKKTTLEVPRKYEPVLNDLKAAISNNEREEASHILSELQRALIARERSQDPILNVFRLYLRMYQRSPITFFVAGALVIVVYAIILVKFIPKFSL
;
A
#
# COMPACT_ATOMS: atom_id res chain seq x y z
N MET A 1 39.70 29.12 -30.84
CA MET A 1 38.58 28.22 -30.51
C MET A 1 38.78 27.52 -29.16
N TRP A 2 39.96 26.98 -28.88
CA TRP A 2 40.25 26.36 -27.57
C TRP A 2 40.36 27.39 -26.44
N SER A 3 41.04 28.52 -26.68
CA SER A 3 41.17 29.62 -25.71
C SER A 3 39.83 30.26 -25.31
N SER A 4 38.90 30.39 -26.26
CA SER A 4 37.55 30.91 -26.01
C SER A 4 36.69 29.95 -25.18
N LEU A 5 36.93 28.63 -25.30
CA LEU A 5 36.25 27.62 -24.47
C LEU A 5 36.75 27.63 -23.03
N VAL A 6 38.07 27.77 -22.82
CA VAL A 6 38.66 27.85 -21.48
C VAL A 6 38.18 29.10 -20.75
N ALA A 7 38.19 30.27 -21.41
CA ALA A 7 37.71 31.51 -20.81
C ALA A 7 36.21 31.45 -20.45
N PHE A 8 35.39 30.82 -21.29
CA PHE A 8 33.98 30.59 -20.99
C PHE A 8 33.79 29.67 -19.78
N TRP A 9 34.57 28.58 -19.71
CA TRP A 9 34.50 27.64 -18.60
C TRP A 9 34.92 28.29 -17.28
N ASP A 10 36.03 29.04 -17.26
CA ASP A 10 36.49 29.71 -16.05
C ASP A 10 35.46 30.74 -15.54
N ALA A 11 34.85 31.50 -16.45
CA ALA A 11 33.83 32.49 -16.11
C ALA A 11 32.52 31.87 -15.58
N ASN A 12 32.15 30.66 -16.06
CA ASN A 12 30.82 30.08 -15.79
C ASN A 12 30.85 28.81 -14.92
N SER A 13 32.03 28.26 -14.60
CA SER A 13 32.17 26.96 -13.93
C SER A 13 31.39 26.88 -12.61
N SER A 14 31.39 27.94 -11.81
CA SER A 14 30.63 27.98 -10.55
C SER A 14 29.11 27.85 -10.77
N SER A 15 28.56 28.55 -11.76
CA SER A 15 27.12 28.46 -12.09
C SER A 15 26.73 27.09 -12.65
N ILE A 16 27.61 26.48 -13.44
CA ILE A 16 27.41 25.15 -14.02
C ILE A 16 27.44 24.10 -12.90
N ILE A 17 28.40 24.18 -11.98
CA ILE A 17 28.50 23.25 -10.85
C ILE A 17 27.28 23.40 -9.91
N ILE A 18 26.88 24.63 -9.59
CA ILE A 18 25.71 24.87 -8.72
C ILE A 18 24.43 24.35 -9.38
N SER A 19 24.21 24.63 -10.66
CA SER A 19 23.01 24.14 -11.37
C SER A 19 22.99 22.61 -11.49
N LEU A 20 24.14 21.96 -11.71
CA LEU A 20 24.29 20.50 -11.64
C LEU A 20 23.97 19.94 -10.25
N LEU A 21 24.48 20.58 -9.20
CA LEU A 21 24.27 20.13 -7.82
C LEU A 21 22.79 20.28 -7.42
N VAL A 22 22.16 21.39 -7.76
CA VAL A 22 20.72 21.60 -7.55
C VAL A 22 19.90 20.59 -8.36
N GLY A 23 20.21 20.41 -9.64
CA GLY A 23 19.55 19.41 -10.48
C GLY A 23 19.68 17.98 -9.94
N PHE A 24 20.85 17.64 -9.39
CA PHE A 24 21.11 16.35 -8.76
C PHE A 24 20.32 16.16 -7.46
N VAL A 25 20.26 17.19 -6.61
CA VAL A 25 19.42 17.18 -5.41
C VAL A 25 17.97 16.92 -5.78
N PHE A 26 17.43 17.59 -6.82
CA PHE A 26 16.08 17.31 -7.31
C PHE A 26 15.94 15.94 -7.98
N PHE A 27 16.97 15.42 -8.64
CA PHE A 27 16.96 14.08 -9.23
C PHE A 27 16.88 12.97 -8.15
N ILE A 28 17.61 13.14 -7.04
CA ILE A 28 17.55 12.22 -5.89
C ILE A 28 16.24 12.40 -5.12
N LEU A 29 15.87 13.65 -4.80
CA LEU A 29 14.72 13.95 -3.95
C LEU A 29 13.37 13.88 -4.67
N GLY A 30 13.34 14.01 -6.00
CA GLY A 30 12.12 13.94 -6.81
C GLY A 30 11.35 12.63 -6.61
N PRO A 31 12.00 11.46 -6.71
CA PRO A 31 11.40 10.17 -6.35
C PRO A 31 10.90 10.10 -4.90
N LEU A 32 11.60 10.73 -3.94
CA LEU A 32 11.17 10.81 -2.53
C LEU A 32 9.92 11.70 -2.36
N GLY A 33 9.79 12.79 -3.11
CA GLY A 33 8.60 13.65 -3.10
C GLY A 33 7.34 12.92 -3.62
N LEU A 34 7.49 12.18 -4.72
CA LEU A 34 6.43 11.32 -5.26
C LEU A 34 6.03 10.20 -4.27
N TRP A 35 6.97 9.70 -3.46
CA TRP A 35 6.73 8.70 -2.42
C TRP A 35 5.86 9.20 -1.27
N PHE A 36 6.15 10.39 -0.72
CA PHE A 36 5.30 10.99 0.31
C PHE A 36 3.88 11.24 -0.21
N SER A 37 3.76 11.64 -1.49
CA SER A 37 2.48 11.81 -2.16
C SER A 37 1.71 10.48 -2.25
N GLY A 38 2.34 9.40 -2.74
CA GLY A 38 1.69 8.10 -2.88
C GLY A 38 1.20 7.50 -1.56
N LYS A 39 1.99 7.61 -0.48
CA LYS A 39 1.58 7.15 0.86
C LYS A 39 0.40 7.95 1.41
N LYS A 40 0.43 9.27 1.26
CA LYS A 40 -0.69 10.14 1.67
C LYS A 40 -1.95 9.82 0.87
N ILE A 41 -1.83 9.67 -0.44
CA ILE A 41 -2.93 9.28 -1.33
C ILE A 41 -3.52 7.94 -0.93
N ARG A 42 -2.69 6.92 -0.65
CA ARG A 42 -3.19 5.61 -0.19
C ARG A 42 -3.93 5.72 1.14
N ARG A 43 -3.37 6.43 2.13
CA ARG A 43 -4.03 6.65 3.42
C ARG A 43 -5.38 7.35 3.25
N GLU A 44 -5.42 8.36 2.39
CA GLU A 44 -6.65 9.10 2.11
C GLU A 44 -7.70 8.23 1.42
N ARG A 45 -7.30 7.43 0.41
CA ARG A 45 -8.21 6.48 -0.23
C ARG A 45 -8.76 5.46 0.76
N VAL A 46 -7.91 4.89 1.63
CA VAL A 46 -8.36 3.97 2.69
C VAL A 46 -9.36 4.65 3.61
N ARG A 47 -9.05 5.86 4.10
CA ARG A 47 -9.95 6.62 4.95
C ARG A 47 -11.29 6.88 4.27
N LYS A 48 -11.27 7.35 3.02
CA LYS A 48 -12.47 7.64 2.23
C LYS A 48 -13.32 6.39 2.03
N SER A 49 -12.72 5.26 1.69
CA SER A 49 -13.43 3.99 1.57
C SER A 49 -14.07 3.56 2.89
N LYS A 50 -13.41 3.80 4.03
CA LYS A 50 -14.00 3.54 5.35
C LYS A 50 -15.21 4.42 5.62
N GLU A 51 -15.10 5.71 5.38
CA GLU A 51 -16.21 6.66 5.56
C GLU A 51 -17.42 6.24 4.69
N ILE A 52 -17.19 5.90 3.41
CA ILE A 52 -18.23 5.41 2.49
C ILE A 52 -18.89 4.13 3.03
N LEU A 53 -18.11 3.16 3.50
CA LEU A 53 -18.67 1.91 4.03
C LEU A 53 -19.53 2.15 5.26
N ILE A 54 -19.08 2.99 6.20
CA ILE A 54 -19.85 3.34 7.39
C ILE A 54 -21.13 4.07 7.00
N ASP A 55 -21.08 5.03 6.07
CA ASP A 55 -22.26 5.74 5.55
C ASP A 55 -23.28 4.78 4.93
N LEU A 56 -22.82 3.81 4.13
CA LEU A 56 -23.68 2.81 3.51
C LEU A 56 -24.33 1.88 4.54
N LEU A 57 -23.56 1.41 5.54
CA LEU A 57 -24.08 0.56 6.61
C LEU A 57 -25.11 1.31 7.46
N GLU A 58 -24.79 2.54 7.85
CA GLU A 58 -25.70 3.43 8.56
C GLU A 58 -27.01 3.60 7.78
N GLY A 59 -26.93 3.92 6.49
CA GLY A 59 -28.09 4.04 5.62
C GLY A 59 -28.90 2.74 5.52
N MET A 60 -28.24 1.58 5.47
CA MET A 60 -28.93 0.29 5.45
C MET A 60 -29.67 0.00 6.77
N ILE A 61 -29.08 0.34 7.92
CA ILE A 61 -29.70 0.16 9.24
C ILE A 61 -30.87 1.12 9.44
N VAL A 62 -30.69 2.40 9.12
CA VAL A 62 -31.74 3.42 9.24
C VAL A 62 -32.94 3.09 8.36
N ASN A 63 -32.70 2.58 7.14
CA ASN A 63 -33.76 2.17 6.23
C ASN A 63 -34.30 0.76 6.50
N GLN A 64 -33.85 0.09 7.56
CA GLN A 64 -34.24 -1.28 7.92
C GLN A 64 -34.10 -2.27 6.74
N ALA A 65 -33.08 -2.06 5.89
CA ALA A 65 -32.84 -2.93 4.75
C ALA A 65 -32.41 -4.32 5.24
N SER A 66 -32.79 -5.38 4.51
CA SER A 66 -32.25 -6.71 4.79
C SER A 66 -30.72 -6.70 4.57
N ILE A 67 -29.99 -7.02 5.62
CA ILE A 67 -28.53 -7.10 5.63
C ILE A 67 -28.15 -8.57 5.73
N ASP A 68 -27.55 -9.10 4.67
CA ASP A 68 -26.96 -10.44 4.63
C ASP A 68 -25.45 -10.30 4.43
N GLU A 69 -24.69 -11.26 4.93
CA GLU A 69 -23.24 -11.31 4.80
C GLU A 69 -22.78 -11.22 3.35
N LYS A 70 -23.47 -11.90 2.43
CA LYS A 70 -23.16 -11.84 0.99
C LYS A 70 -23.33 -10.43 0.43
N LYS A 71 -24.38 -9.73 0.86
CA LYS A 71 -24.66 -8.35 0.44
C LYS A 71 -23.58 -7.42 0.97
N LEU A 72 -23.19 -7.58 2.24
CA LEU A 72 -22.08 -6.82 2.85
C LEU A 72 -20.76 -7.05 2.12
N ARG A 73 -20.37 -8.31 1.90
CA ARG A 73 -19.14 -8.64 1.15
C ARG A 73 -19.16 -8.06 -0.27
N SER A 74 -20.32 -8.09 -0.93
CA SER A 74 -20.48 -7.50 -2.26
C SER A 74 -20.26 -5.99 -2.26
N ILE A 75 -20.85 -5.28 -1.30
CA ILE A 75 -20.67 -3.82 -1.12
C ILE A 75 -19.20 -3.51 -0.83
N PHE A 76 -18.57 -4.25 0.08
CA PHE A 76 -17.15 -4.05 0.42
C PHE A 76 -16.26 -4.18 -0.81
N ARG A 77 -16.41 -5.28 -1.58
CA ARG A 77 -15.68 -5.49 -2.84
C ARG A 77 -16.01 -4.43 -3.90
N ALA A 78 -17.20 -3.84 -3.88
CA ALA A 78 -17.54 -2.75 -4.80
C ALA A 78 -16.78 -1.47 -4.43
N VAL A 79 -16.76 -1.09 -3.15
CA VAL A 79 -16.04 0.09 -2.66
C VAL A 79 -14.52 -0.05 -2.84
N GLU A 80 -13.96 -1.23 -2.61
CA GLU A 80 -12.55 -1.54 -2.88
C GLU A 80 -12.18 -1.31 -4.34
N ARG A 81 -12.99 -1.83 -5.26
CA ARG A 81 -12.78 -1.64 -6.71
C ARG A 81 -12.92 -0.18 -7.12
N ASP A 82 -13.92 0.51 -6.60
CA ASP A 82 -14.18 1.92 -6.94
C ASP A 82 -13.04 2.83 -6.51
N ASN A 83 -12.41 2.54 -5.37
CA ASN A 83 -11.33 3.36 -4.82
C ASN A 83 -9.92 2.84 -5.15
N ASP A 84 -9.80 1.75 -5.90
CA ASP A 84 -8.53 1.08 -6.24
C ASP A 84 -7.70 0.82 -4.97
N ILE A 85 -8.34 0.19 -3.96
CA ILE A 85 -7.69 -0.23 -2.73
C ILE A 85 -8.04 -1.68 -2.39
N ASP A 86 -7.13 -2.34 -1.70
CA ASP A 86 -7.36 -3.61 -1.01
C ASP A 86 -7.47 -3.25 0.48
N LEU A 87 -8.69 -3.30 1.03
CA LEU A 87 -8.89 -3.26 2.47
C LEU A 87 -8.52 -4.66 2.95
N SER A 88 -7.21 -4.93 3.06
CA SER A 88 -6.66 -6.20 3.56
C SER A 88 -7.46 -6.71 4.77
N GLY A 89 -7.48 -8.04 4.96
CA GLY A 89 -8.28 -8.79 5.96
C GLY A 89 -8.15 -8.40 7.44
N ASP A 90 -7.61 -7.22 7.74
CA ASP A 90 -7.49 -6.54 9.03
C ASP A 90 -8.82 -5.97 9.56
N TYR A 91 -9.95 -6.18 8.87
CA TYR A 91 -11.22 -5.57 9.28
C TYR A 91 -12.36 -6.58 9.30
N HIS A 92 -12.60 -7.11 10.50
CA HIS A 92 -13.78 -7.91 10.81
C HIS A 92 -15.05 -7.05 10.69
N ILE A 93 -16.12 -7.64 10.15
CA ILE A 93 -17.43 -6.98 10.03
C ILE A 93 -17.90 -6.43 11.38
N ASP A 94 -17.57 -7.13 12.47
CA ASP A 94 -17.84 -6.70 13.85
C ASP A 94 -17.26 -5.32 14.16
N HIS A 95 -16.06 -5.00 13.67
CA HIS A 95 -15.45 -3.68 13.87
C HIS A 95 -16.23 -2.60 13.13
N TRP A 96 -16.70 -2.87 11.91
CA TRP A 96 -17.50 -1.91 11.14
C TRP A 96 -18.86 -1.66 11.76
N LEU A 97 -19.52 -2.72 12.22
CA LEU A 97 -20.79 -2.60 12.93
C LEU A 97 -20.60 -1.84 14.26
N GLY A 98 -19.49 -2.09 14.96
CA GLY A 98 -19.10 -1.32 16.15
C GLY A 98 -18.86 0.16 15.87
N ASP A 99 -18.19 0.49 14.76
CA ASP A 99 -17.95 1.89 14.34
C ASP A 99 -19.27 2.60 14.00
N VAL A 100 -20.23 1.91 13.39
CA VAL A 100 -21.58 2.43 13.13
C VAL A 100 -22.33 2.68 14.44
N VAL A 101 -22.28 1.77 15.40
CA VAL A 101 -22.87 1.96 16.74
C VAL A 101 -22.27 3.20 17.42
N LEU A 102 -20.94 3.33 17.38
CA LEU A 102 -20.26 4.50 17.93
C LEU A 102 -20.74 5.80 17.27
N ARG A 103 -21.00 5.79 15.96
CA ARG A 103 -21.51 6.96 15.24
C ARG A 103 -22.94 7.31 15.66
N PHE A 104 -23.82 6.33 15.83
CA PHE A 104 -25.17 6.55 16.36
C PHE A 104 -25.14 7.13 17.77
N GLU A 105 -24.28 6.61 18.64
CA GLU A 105 -24.12 7.12 20.02
C GLU A 105 -23.62 8.56 20.04
N ARG A 106 -22.67 8.90 19.17
CA ARG A 106 -22.13 10.27 19.04
C ARG A 106 -23.08 11.23 18.35
N SER A 107 -24.08 10.74 17.63
CA SER A 107 -25.06 11.58 16.95
C SER A 107 -25.87 12.39 17.96
N ARG A 108 -25.89 13.71 17.76
CA ARG A 108 -26.71 14.64 18.55
C ARG A 108 -28.14 14.74 18.03
N HIS A 109 -28.39 14.22 16.83
CA HIS A 109 -29.68 14.32 16.14
C HIS A 109 -30.61 13.14 16.43
N LEU A 110 -30.11 12.10 17.10
CA LEU A 110 -30.88 10.92 17.45
C LEU A 110 -31.35 11.01 18.90
N SER A 111 -32.63 10.69 19.13
CA SER A 111 -33.16 10.52 20.48
C SER A 111 -32.59 9.26 21.14
N ALA A 112 -32.69 9.17 22.46
CA ALA A 112 -32.25 7.98 23.21
C ALA A 112 -32.95 6.70 22.70
N ASP A 113 -34.25 6.78 22.41
CA ASP A 113 -35.02 5.65 21.90
C ASP A 113 -34.54 5.21 20.50
N GLN A 114 -34.20 6.16 19.64
CA GLN A 114 -33.65 5.86 18.30
C GLN A 114 -32.27 5.20 18.38
N LYS A 115 -31.42 5.66 19.30
CA LYS A 115 -30.10 5.06 19.52
C LYS A 115 -30.23 3.62 19.99
N GLN A 116 -31.11 3.37 20.96
CA GLN A 116 -31.40 2.02 21.44
C GLN A 116 -31.94 1.12 20.33
N HIS A 117 -32.87 1.64 19.50
CA HIS A 117 -33.42 0.89 18.37
C HIS A 117 -32.34 0.50 17.35
N TYR A 118 -31.45 1.42 16.98
CA TYR A 118 -30.37 1.11 16.05
C TYR A 118 -29.31 0.18 16.64
N TYR A 119 -29.03 0.32 17.94
CA TYR A 119 -28.16 -0.61 18.66
C TYR A 119 -28.70 -2.05 18.59
N GLU A 120 -30.01 -2.23 18.86
CA GLU A 120 -30.66 -3.53 18.77
C GLU A 120 -30.66 -4.09 17.34
N ALA A 121 -30.87 -3.23 16.34
CA ALA A 121 -30.78 -3.62 14.93
C ALA A 121 -29.38 -4.12 14.57
N VAL A 122 -28.33 -3.39 14.98
CA VAL A 122 -26.93 -3.81 14.76
C VAL A 122 -26.65 -5.14 15.45
N ARG A 123 -27.04 -5.27 16.73
CA ARG A 123 -26.85 -6.49 17.50
C ARG A 123 -27.52 -7.69 16.83
N LYS A 124 -28.76 -7.53 16.36
CA LYS A 124 -29.48 -8.57 15.64
C LYS A 124 -28.74 -9.00 14.37
N ILE A 125 -28.20 -8.06 13.60
CA ILE A 125 -27.39 -8.35 12.41
C ILE A 125 -26.14 -9.14 12.81
N THR A 126 -25.42 -8.71 13.84
CA THR A 126 -24.22 -9.42 14.34
C THR A 126 -24.56 -10.85 14.75
N ASP A 127 -25.62 -11.04 15.55
CA ASP A 127 -26.06 -12.35 16.03
C ASP A 127 -26.50 -13.26 14.85
N GLU A 128 -27.22 -12.72 13.87
CA GLU A 128 -27.59 -13.44 12.64
C GLU A 128 -26.34 -13.88 11.86
N MET A 129 -25.34 -13.02 11.73
CA MET A 129 -24.09 -13.34 11.03
C MET A 129 -23.28 -14.41 11.76
N HIS A 130 -23.10 -14.31 13.08
CA HIS A 130 -22.38 -15.33 13.85
C HIS A 130 -23.11 -16.68 13.87
N SER A 131 -24.45 -16.67 13.93
CA SER A 131 -25.26 -17.90 13.88
C SER A 131 -25.15 -18.67 12.55
N ILE A 132 -24.81 -17.98 11.45
CA ILE A 132 -24.57 -18.57 10.12
C ILE A 132 -23.14 -19.13 10.03
N VAL A 133 -22.16 -18.45 10.63
CA VAL A 133 -20.75 -18.86 10.65
C VAL A 133 -20.56 -20.18 11.40
N ASP A 134 -21.27 -20.38 12.52
CA ASP A 134 -21.25 -21.66 13.26
C ASP A 134 -21.83 -22.84 12.46
N LYS A 135 -22.56 -22.58 11.37
CA LYS A 135 -23.13 -23.61 10.48
C LYS A 135 -22.36 -23.82 9.17
N LYS A 136 -21.43 -22.94 8.80
CA LYS A 136 -20.66 -23.04 7.55
C LYS A 136 -19.19 -22.69 7.76
N THR A 137 -18.41 -23.70 8.12
CA THR A 137 -16.93 -23.71 8.07
C THR A 137 -16.42 -23.77 6.62
N THR A 138 -16.96 -22.96 5.72
CA THR A 138 -16.43 -22.78 4.37
C THR A 138 -15.90 -21.36 4.26
N LEU A 139 -14.65 -21.18 4.71
CA LEU A 139 -13.84 -20.02 4.36
C LEU A 139 -13.88 -19.87 2.82
N GLU A 140 -14.45 -18.77 2.32
CA GLU A 140 -14.35 -18.42 0.90
C GLU A 140 -12.90 -18.07 0.59
N VAL A 141 -12.14 -19.08 0.19
CA VAL A 141 -10.76 -18.93 -0.27
C VAL A 141 -10.79 -18.21 -1.62
N PRO A 142 -10.00 -17.14 -1.81
CA PRO A 142 -9.84 -16.55 -3.14
C PRO A 142 -9.34 -17.61 -4.13
N ARG A 143 -9.96 -17.73 -5.32
CA ARG A 143 -9.69 -18.77 -6.34
C ARG A 143 -8.20 -19.05 -6.62
N LYS A 144 -7.35 -18.04 -6.46
CA LYS A 144 -5.90 -18.15 -6.65
C LYS A 144 -5.22 -19.10 -5.65
N TYR A 145 -5.75 -19.20 -4.43
CA TYR A 145 -5.21 -20.03 -3.35
C TYR A 145 -5.97 -21.35 -3.20
N GLU A 146 -7.09 -21.51 -3.90
CA GLU A 146 -7.91 -22.72 -3.92
C GLU A 146 -7.13 -23.98 -4.30
N PRO A 147 -6.27 -24.02 -5.35
CA PRO A 147 -5.46 -25.20 -5.63
C PRO A 147 -4.50 -25.53 -4.48
N VAL A 148 -3.77 -24.54 -3.98
CA VAL A 148 -2.78 -24.75 -2.90
C VAL A 148 -3.43 -25.22 -1.60
N LEU A 149 -4.64 -24.73 -1.28
CA LEU A 149 -5.38 -25.19 -0.10
C LEU A 149 -6.02 -26.56 -0.31
N ASN A 150 -6.40 -26.92 -1.54
CA ASN A 150 -6.86 -28.27 -1.83
C ASN A 150 -5.72 -29.27 -1.72
N ASP A 151 -4.52 -28.93 -2.22
CA ASP A 151 -3.31 -29.74 -2.10
C ASP A 151 -2.91 -29.90 -0.62
N LEU A 152 -2.99 -28.82 0.17
CA LEU A 152 -2.76 -28.88 1.61
C LEU A 152 -3.79 -29.78 2.33
N LYS A 153 -5.08 -29.66 1.99
CA LYS A 153 -6.14 -30.52 2.55
C LYS A 153 -5.94 -31.98 2.18
N ALA A 154 -5.49 -32.27 0.96
CA ALA A 154 -5.18 -33.61 0.50
C ALA A 154 -4.00 -34.21 1.28
N ALA A 155 -2.89 -33.46 1.40
CA ALA A 155 -1.71 -33.90 2.16
C ALA A 155 -2.02 -34.16 3.65
N ILE A 156 -2.86 -33.32 4.27
CA ILE A 156 -3.34 -33.53 5.65
C ILE A 156 -4.22 -34.78 5.75
N SER A 157 -5.12 -35.00 4.79
CA SER A 157 -6.03 -36.15 4.77
C SER A 157 -5.29 -37.47 4.55
N ASN A 158 -4.19 -37.44 3.78
CA ASN A 158 -3.32 -38.58 3.51
C ASN A 158 -2.25 -38.81 4.60
N ASN A 159 -2.23 -37.97 5.65
CA ASN A 159 -1.25 -38.02 6.75
C ASN A 159 0.22 -37.76 6.30
N GLU A 160 0.41 -37.10 5.17
CA GLU A 160 1.70 -36.74 4.56
C GLU A 160 2.24 -35.46 5.21
N ARG A 161 2.69 -35.59 6.47
CA ARG A 161 3.10 -34.44 7.30
C ARG A 161 4.21 -33.59 6.69
N GLU A 162 5.16 -34.20 6.00
CA GLU A 162 6.27 -33.47 5.36
C GLU A 162 5.78 -32.61 4.20
N GLU A 163 4.91 -33.14 3.34
CA GLU A 163 4.35 -32.43 2.19
C GLU A 163 3.43 -31.29 2.61
N ALA A 164 2.58 -31.52 3.62
CA ALA A 164 1.76 -30.47 4.22
C ALA A 164 2.64 -29.34 4.82
N SER A 165 3.76 -29.68 5.46
CA SER A 165 4.69 -28.70 6.01
C SER A 165 5.40 -27.89 4.91
N HIS A 166 5.73 -28.55 3.79
CA HIS A 166 6.35 -27.91 2.64
C HIS A 166 5.41 -26.89 1.99
N ILE A 167 4.17 -27.29 1.70
CA ILE A 167 3.13 -26.42 1.12
C ILE A 167 2.85 -25.20 2.01
N LEU A 168 2.76 -25.41 3.33
CA LEU A 168 2.62 -24.30 4.30
C LEU A 168 3.80 -23.33 4.25
N SER A 169 5.03 -23.85 4.17
CA SER A 169 6.23 -23.01 4.10
C SER A 169 6.31 -22.18 2.81
N GLU A 170 5.87 -22.75 1.67
CA GLU A 170 5.77 -22.01 0.40
C GLU A 170 4.70 -20.93 0.46
N LEU A 171 3.53 -21.25 1.03
CA LEU A 171 2.45 -20.28 1.21
C LEU A 171 2.90 -19.13 2.10
N GLN A 172 3.60 -19.43 3.20
CA GLN A 172 4.17 -18.43 4.11
C GLN A 172 5.20 -17.57 3.38
N ARG A 173 6.11 -18.16 2.59
CA ARG A 173 7.08 -17.41 1.78
C ARG A 173 6.39 -16.51 0.75
N ALA A 174 5.34 -16.98 0.09
CA ALA A 174 4.58 -16.21 -0.89
C ALA A 174 3.82 -15.03 -0.25
N LEU A 175 3.27 -15.22 0.96
CA LEU A 175 2.61 -14.16 1.72
C LEU A 175 3.63 -13.11 2.20
N ILE A 176 4.75 -13.54 2.77
CA ILE A 176 5.85 -12.65 3.17
C ILE A 176 6.42 -11.91 1.94
N ALA A 177 6.57 -12.57 0.79
CA ALA A 177 7.02 -11.93 -0.44
C ALA A 177 6.02 -10.89 -0.97
N ARG A 178 4.71 -11.13 -0.81
CA ARG A 178 3.65 -10.16 -1.15
C ARG A 178 3.70 -8.95 -0.22
N GLU A 179 3.86 -9.18 1.08
CA GLU A 179 4.02 -8.11 2.07
C GLU A 179 5.28 -7.28 1.80
N ARG A 180 6.43 -7.95 1.54
CA ARG A 180 7.67 -7.29 1.12
C ARG A 180 7.60 -6.63 -0.26
N SER A 181 6.72 -7.08 -1.16
CA SER A 181 6.50 -6.38 -2.44
C SER A 181 5.80 -5.02 -2.25
N GLN A 182 5.15 -4.82 -1.10
CA GLN A 182 4.67 -3.52 -0.64
C GLN A 182 5.76 -2.72 0.09
N ASP A 183 6.97 -3.26 0.31
CA ASP A 183 8.05 -2.54 0.97
C ASP A 183 8.54 -1.38 0.09
N PRO A 184 8.59 -0.16 0.65
CA PRO A 184 8.93 1.05 -0.10
C PRO A 184 10.38 1.04 -0.62
N ILE A 185 11.30 0.33 0.04
CA ILE A 185 12.72 0.25 -0.36
C ILE A 185 12.90 -0.56 -1.65
N LEU A 186 12.18 -1.69 -1.78
CA LEU A 186 12.26 -2.56 -2.96
C LEU A 186 11.65 -1.92 -4.20
N ASN A 187 10.63 -1.07 -4.05
CA ASN A 187 10.01 -0.37 -5.17
C ASN A 187 10.89 0.79 -5.69
N VAL A 188 11.62 1.48 -4.81
CA VAL A 188 12.63 2.47 -5.22
C VAL A 188 13.80 1.78 -5.93
N PHE A 189 14.31 0.68 -5.38
CA PHE A 189 15.32 -0.15 -6.04
C PHE A 189 14.84 -0.65 -7.41
N ARG A 190 13.59 -1.13 -7.53
CA ARG A 190 13.00 -1.52 -8.83
C ARG A 190 12.87 -0.35 -9.79
N LEU A 191 12.59 0.86 -9.33
CA LEU A 191 12.52 2.04 -10.20
C LEU A 191 13.90 2.35 -10.78
N TYR A 192 14.94 2.34 -9.95
CA TYR A 192 16.33 2.47 -10.39
C TYR A 192 16.74 1.31 -11.31
N LEU A 193 16.38 0.07 -10.97
CA LEU A 193 16.65 -1.11 -11.78
C LEU A 193 15.90 -1.07 -13.13
N ARG A 194 14.68 -0.55 -13.17
CA ARG A 194 13.88 -0.39 -14.39
C ARG A 194 14.43 0.72 -15.28
N MET A 195 14.94 1.81 -14.69
CA MET A 195 15.68 2.84 -15.44
C MET A 195 16.98 2.27 -16.02
N TYR A 196 17.73 1.49 -15.24
CA TYR A 196 18.91 0.78 -15.70
C TYR A 196 18.61 -0.18 -16.87
N GLN A 197 17.52 -0.96 -16.78
CA GLN A 197 17.11 -1.90 -17.83
C GLN A 197 16.60 -1.21 -19.10
N ARG A 198 15.89 -0.08 -18.98
CA ARG A 198 15.25 0.58 -20.12
C ARG A 198 16.23 1.44 -20.92
N SER A 199 17.23 2.02 -20.26
CA SER A 199 18.23 2.87 -20.91
C SER A 199 19.58 2.83 -20.16
N PRO A 200 20.32 1.70 -20.24
CA PRO A 200 21.54 1.49 -19.46
C PRO A 200 22.59 2.57 -19.73
N ILE A 201 22.71 3.00 -20.99
CA ILE A 201 23.65 4.05 -21.40
C ILE A 201 23.36 5.35 -20.67
N THR A 202 22.10 5.79 -20.59
CA THR A 202 21.75 7.05 -19.89
C THR A 202 22.01 6.98 -18.40
N PHE A 203 21.80 5.80 -17.79
CA PHE A 203 22.05 5.59 -16.37
C PHE A 203 23.56 5.62 -16.06
N PHE A 204 24.37 4.93 -16.87
CA PHE A 204 25.83 4.97 -16.74
C PHE A 204 26.41 6.35 -17.04
N VAL A 205 25.90 7.07 -18.05
CA VAL A 205 26.32 8.44 -18.35
C VAL A 205 25.98 9.38 -17.20
N ALA A 206 24.77 9.31 -16.64
CA ALA A 206 24.39 10.11 -15.48
C ALA A 206 25.26 9.77 -14.25
N GLY A 207 25.50 8.48 -13.98
CA GLY A 207 26.37 8.03 -12.89
C GLY A 207 27.83 8.47 -13.07
N ALA A 208 28.38 8.33 -14.28
CA ALA A 208 29.73 8.75 -14.61
C ALA A 208 29.86 10.28 -14.51
N LEU A 209 28.87 11.04 -14.96
CA LEU A 209 28.84 12.49 -14.86
C LEU A 209 28.84 12.94 -13.40
N VAL A 210 28.10 12.24 -12.52
CA VAL A 210 28.14 12.47 -11.07
C VAL A 210 29.52 12.16 -10.48
N ILE A 211 30.14 11.05 -10.85
CA ILE A 211 31.49 10.69 -10.38
C ILE A 211 32.51 11.74 -10.84
N VAL A 212 32.43 12.19 -12.10
CA VAL A 212 33.32 13.22 -12.66
C VAL A 212 33.11 14.55 -11.96
N VAL A 213 31.86 14.98 -11.73
CA VAL A 213 31.55 16.20 -10.98
C VAL A 213 32.04 16.09 -9.54
N TYR A 214 31.87 14.95 -8.88
CA TYR A 214 32.35 14.71 -7.52
C TYR A 214 33.88 14.72 -7.45
N ALA A 215 34.57 14.14 -8.44
CA ALA A 215 36.02 14.19 -8.56
C ALA A 215 36.52 15.62 -8.79
N ILE A 216 35.84 16.42 -9.63
CA ILE A 216 36.17 17.83 -9.85
C ILE A 216 35.96 18.65 -8.58
N ILE A 217 34.87 18.42 -7.85
CA ILE A 217 34.60 19.06 -6.55
C ILE A 217 35.69 18.68 -5.55
N LEU A 218 36.02 17.39 -5.40
CA LEU A 218 37.11 16.93 -4.54
C LEU A 218 38.43 17.58 -4.91
N VAL A 219 38.81 17.63 -6.18
CA VAL A 219 40.08 18.24 -6.61
C VAL A 219 40.11 19.75 -6.36
N LYS A 220 38.98 20.46 -6.47
CA LYS A 220 38.90 21.90 -6.19
C LYS A 220 38.78 22.24 -4.70
N PHE A 221 38.13 21.39 -3.89
CA PHE A 221 37.80 21.67 -2.49
C PHE A 221 38.63 20.87 -1.48
N ILE A 222 39.39 19.86 -1.89
CA ILE A 222 40.50 19.36 -1.07
C ILE A 222 41.48 20.53 -1.01
N PRO A 223 41.67 21.17 0.17
CA PRO A 223 42.68 22.21 0.30
C PRO A 223 44.00 21.60 -0.15
N LYS A 224 44.76 22.31 -0.98
CA LYS A 224 46.16 21.96 -1.25
C LYS A 224 46.83 21.83 0.11
N PHE A 225 46.91 20.62 0.65
CA PHE A 225 47.74 20.32 1.80
C PHE A 225 49.15 20.57 1.33
N SER A 226 49.67 21.74 1.70
CA SER A 226 51.06 22.11 1.53
C SER A 226 51.90 21.11 2.32
N LEU A 227 52.60 20.24 1.59
CA LEU A 227 53.81 19.57 2.02
C LEU A 227 54.92 20.04 1.09
#